data_AF-A0A2G8L791-F1
#
_entry.id   AF-A0A2G8L791-F1
#
_cell.length_a   1.000
_cell.length_b   1.000
_cell.length_c   1.000
_cell.angle_alpha   90.00
_cell.angle_beta   90.00
_cell.angle_gamma   90.00
#
_symmetry.space_group_name_H-M   'P 1'
#
loop_
_entity.id
_entity.type
_entity.pdbx_description
1 polymer ?
#
loop_
_entity_poly.entity_id
_entity_poly.type
_entity_poly.pdbx_seq_one_letter_code
_entity_poly.pdbx_strand_id
1 'polypeptide(L)'
;MNTEHTKPYTYDLMYDLYGIRFLGNGLVTEKDHSKWNARRKIFNPAFHRKQLIDFMGHFNTSSDKLVVKFKQDADTDKPVQLMDGLCRTTLDVIAKAGFGMKEELILEDSPFIDAVETSLKECSTNFKILSIGFVT
;
A
#
# COMPACT_ATOMS: atom_id res chain seq x y z
N MET A 1 19.74 5.45 -21.89
CA MET A 1 20.25 4.23 -21.23
C MET A 1 19.11 3.24 -21.16
N ASN A 2 19.19 2.20 -21.98
CA ASN A 2 18.21 1.13 -22.09
C ASN A 2 18.57 0.08 -21.05
N THR A 3 17.69 -0.20 -20.10
CA THR A 3 17.86 -1.32 -19.18
C THR A 3 16.62 -2.20 -19.28
N GLU A 4 16.63 -3.09 -20.26
CA GLU A 4 15.74 -4.25 -20.37
C GLU A 4 16.03 -5.24 -19.23
N HIS A 5 15.89 -4.79 -17.98
CA HIS A 5 15.83 -5.72 -16.86
C HIS A 5 14.44 -6.35 -16.87
N THR A 6 14.35 -7.56 -17.40
CA THR A 6 13.16 -8.39 -17.28
C THR A 6 12.85 -8.58 -15.81
N LYS A 7 11.65 -8.13 -15.41
CA LYS A 7 11.18 -8.28 -14.04
C LYS A 7 11.23 -9.76 -13.63
N PRO A 8 11.81 -10.09 -12.46
CA PRO A 8 11.89 -11.46 -11.99
C PRO A 8 10.52 -12.14 -11.89
N TYR A 9 10.52 -13.47 -11.79
CA TYR A 9 9.31 -14.29 -11.60
C TYR A 9 8.45 -13.86 -10.41
N THR A 10 9.05 -13.22 -9.40
CA THR A 10 8.33 -12.62 -8.26
C THR A 10 7.23 -11.64 -8.66
N TYR A 11 7.29 -11.03 -9.85
CA TYR A 11 6.25 -10.16 -10.35
C TYR A 11 5.05 -10.90 -10.94
N ASP A 12 5.22 -12.15 -11.40
CA ASP A 12 4.09 -13.02 -11.76
C ASP A 12 3.33 -13.45 -10.50
N LEU A 13 4.02 -13.56 -9.38
CA LEU A 13 3.37 -13.87 -8.11
C LEU A 13 2.45 -12.74 -7.62
N MET A 14 2.83 -11.51 -7.91
CA MET A 14 1.98 -10.36 -7.61
C MET A 14 0.86 -10.17 -8.64
N TYR A 15 0.98 -10.80 -9.81
CA TYR A 15 -0.05 -10.79 -10.84
C TYR A 15 -1.28 -11.60 -10.38
N ASP A 16 -1.07 -12.84 -9.93
CA ASP A 16 -2.10 -13.74 -9.40
C ASP A 16 -1.76 -14.26 -8.00
N LEU A 17 -2.69 -14.08 -7.04
CA LEU A 17 -2.64 -14.71 -5.72
C LEU A 17 -3.50 -15.98 -5.73
N TYR A 18 -2.90 -17.15 -5.50
CA TYR A 18 -3.60 -18.45 -5.46
C TYR A 18 -4.51 -18.72 -6.70
N GLY A 19 -4.12 -18.24 -7.88
CA GLY A 19 -4.89 -18.38 -9.11
C GLY A 19 -6.04 -17.37 -9.28
N ILE A 20 -6.17 -16.42 -8.36
CA ILE A 20 -7.09 -15.28 -8.44
C ILE A 20 -6.28 -14.04 -8.79
N ARG A 21 -6.79 -13.24 -9.74
CA ARG A 21 -6.15 -11.99 -10.16
C ARG A 21 -6.01 -11.02 -8.97
N PHE A 22 -4.77 -10.62 -8.67
CA PHE A 22 -4.46 -9.64 -7.63
C PHE A 22 -4.09 -8.27 -8.25
N LEU A 23 -2.81 -7.94 -8.42
CA LEU A 23 -2.41 -6.68 -9.07
C LEU A 23 -2.65 -6.72 -10.58
N GLY A 24 -2.87 -7.91 -11.16
CA GLY A 24 -3.05 -8.12 -12.61
C GLY A 24 -1.91 -7.51 -13.41
N ASN A 25 -2.16 -7.00 -14.62
CA ASN A 25 -1.21 -6.12 -15.30
C ASN A 25 -1.35 -4.70 -14.75
N GLY A 26 -0.72 -4.39 -13.62
CA GLY A 26 -0.59 -3.05 -13.05
C GLY A 26 0.74 -2.39 -13.42
N LEU A 27 1.01 -1.20 -12.88
CA LEU A 27 2.31 -0.53 -13.11
C LEU A 27 3.48 -1.31 -12.49
N VAL A 28 3.24 -1.95 -11.35
CA VAL A 28 4.25 -2.77 -10.64
C VAL A 28 4.51 -4.07 -11.40
N THR A 29 3.48 -4.76 -11.89
CA THR A 29 3.58 -6.11 -12.46
C THR A 29 3.77 -6.17 -13.97
N GLU A 30 3.55 -5.07 -14.70
CA GLU A 30 3.75 -5.05 -16.16
C GLU A 30 5.22 -5.29 -16.53
N LYS A 31 5.48 -6.36 -17.29
CA LYS A 31 6.83 -6.77 -17.71
C LYS A 31 7.23 -6.17 -19.04
N ASP A 32 6.26 -5.86 -19.89
CA ASP A 32 6.52 -5.21 -21.16
C ASP A 32 6.88 -3.74 -20.92
N HIS A 33 8.13 -3.38 -21.23
CA HIS A 33 8.65 -2.04 -21.01
C HIS A 33 7.84 -0.97 -21.77
N SER A 34 7.35 -1.27 -22.97
CA SER A 34 6.57 -0.31 -23.77
C SER A 34 5.24 0.02 -23.08
N LYS A 35 4.53 -1.01 -22.59
CA LYS A 35 3.27 -0.88 -21.85
C LYS A 35 3.49 -0.22 -20.50
N TRP A 36 4.55 -0.61 -19.80
CA TRP A 36 4.94 0.00 -18.53
C TRP A 36 5.22 1.50 -18.71
N ASN A 37 6.01 1.89 -19.71
CA ASN A 37 6.36 3.28 -19.98
C ASN A 37 5.12 4.11 -20.35
N ALA A 38 4.23 3.57 -21.19
CA ALA A 38 2.97 4.22 -21.53
C ALA A 38 2.11 4.49 -20.28
N ARG A 39 1.96 3.50 -19.40
CA ARG A 39 1.22 3.65 -18.13
C ARG A 39 1.90 4.60 -17.16
N ARG A 40 3.23 4.56 -17.08
CA ARG A 40 4.02 5.45 -16.22
C ARG A 40 3.85 6.91 -16.62
N LYS A 41 3.81 7.21 -17.93
CA LYS A 41 3.54 8.56 -18.44
C LYS A 41 2.17 9.08 -18.04
N ILE A 42 1.14 8.21 -17.98
CA ILE A 42 -0.21 8.59 -17.53
C ILE A 42 -0.23 8.88 -16.03
N PHE A 43 0.50 8.10 -15.23
CA PHE A 43 0.51 8.23 -13.76
C PHE A 43 1.41 9.36 -13.23
N ASN A 44 2.53 9.66 -13.90
CA ASN A 44 3.51 10.63 -13.41
C ASN A 44 2.94 12.03 -13.05
N PRO A 45 1.97 12.60 -13.80
CA PRO A 45 1.37 13.89 -13.43
C PRO A 45 0.72 13.92 -12.05
N ALA A 46 0.17 12.78 -11.58
CA ALA A 46 -0.45 12.66 -10.26
C ALA A 46 0.57 12.78 -9.10
N PHE A 47 1.86 12.61 -9.39
CA PHE A 47 2.95 12.73 -8.43
C PHE A 47 3.85 13.94 -8.71
N HIS A 48 3.38 14.91 -9.51
CA HIS A 48 4.10 16.16 -9.72
C HIS A 48 4.11 16.99 -8.42
N ARG A 49 5.15 17.81 -8.21
CA ARG A 49 5.37 18.60 -6.97
C ARG A 49 4.12 19.32 -6.46
N LYS A 50 3.34 19.92 -7.37
CA LYS A 50 2.09 20.62 -7.01
C LYS A 50 1.09 19.68 -6.32
N GLN A 51 0.87 18.50 -6.87
CA GLN A 51 -0.02 17.49 -6.29
C GLN A 51 0.48 17.01 -4.93
N LEU A 52 1.80 16.81 -4.78
CA LEU A 52 2.39 16.43 -3.49
C LEU A 52 2.17 17.50 -2.41
N ILE A 53 2.23 18.78 -2.77
CA ILE A 53 1.91 19.89 -1.87
C ILE A 53 0.42 19.83 -1.49
N ASP A 54 -0.46 19.60 -2.46
CA ASP A 54 -1.90 19.47 -2.21
C ASP A 54 -2.21 18.29 -1.27
N PHE A 55 -1.45 17.19 -1.36
CA PHE A 55 -1.60 16.06 -0.44
C PHE A 55 -1.18 16.36 0.99
N MET A 56 -0.32 17.34 1.25
CA MET A 56 0.18 17.66 2.61
C MET A 56 -0.96 17.91 3.61
N GLY A 57 -2.09 18.45 3.15
CA GLY A 57 -3.28 18.61 3.99
C GLY A 57 -3.80 17.27 4.53
N HIS A 58 -3.82 16.23 3.69
CA HIS A 58 -4.19 14.87 4.10
C HIS A 58 -3.16 14.26 5.07
N PHE A 59 -1.85 14.41 4.79
CA PHE A 59 -0.80 13.93 5.69
C PHE A 59 -0.91 14.54 7.09
N ASN A 60 -1.09 15.86 7.17
CA ASN A 60 -1.22 16.58 8.44
C ASN A 60 -2.47 16.13 9.20
N THR A 61 -3.62 16.08 8.51
CA THR A 61 -4.89 15.67 9.13
C THR A 61 -4.80 14.25 9.70
N SER A 62 -4.23 13.30 8.96
CA SER A 62 -4.06 11.92 9.44
C SER A 62 -3.04 11.83 10.59
N SER A 63 -1.98 12.63 10.54
CA SER A 63 -0.96 12.69 11.59
C SER A 63 -1.50 13.29 12.90
N ASP A 64 -2.31 14.35 12.82
CA ASP A 64 -2.97 14.93 13.99
C ASP A 64 -3.89 13.92 14.69
N LYS A 65 -4.62 13.11 13.90
CA LYS A 65 -5.46 12.03 14.42
C LYS A 65 -4.66 10.94 15.10
N LEU A 66 -3.51 10.55 14.55
CA LEU A 66 -2.61 9.59 15.17
C LEU A 66 -2.12 10.10 16.54
N VAL A 67 -1.76 11.38 16.64
CA VAL A 67 -1.34 12.00 17.90
C VAL A 67 -2.48 12.00 18.93
N VAL A 68 -3.71 12.30 18.52
CA VAL A 68 -4.88 12.23 19.42
C VAL A 68 -5.09 10.81 19.95
N LYS A 69 -5.00 9.80 19.08
CA LYS A 69 -5.10 8.38 19.48
C LYS A 69 -4.02 8.00 20.49
N PHE A 70 -2.76 8.34 20.21
CA PHE A 70 -1.67 8.03 21.14
C PHE A 70 -1.74 8.77 22.47
N LYS A 71 -2.31 9.99 22.51
CA LYS A 71 -2.56 10.68 23.79
C LYS A 71 -3.57 9.92 24.63
N GLN A 72 -4.67 9.45 24.03
CA GLN A 72 -5.67 8.64 24.72
C GLN A 72 -5.07 7.33 25.25
N ASP A 73 -4.24 6.66 24.46
CA ASP A 73 -3.58 5.42 24.89
C ASP A 73 -2.55 5.67 26.01
N ALA A 74 -1.82 6.80 25.96
CA ALA A 74 -0.82 7.16 26.96
C ALA A 74 -1.43 7.35 28.36
N ASP A 75 -2.68 7.80 28.45
CA ASP A 75 -3.39 7.98 29.72
C ASP A 75 -3.81 6.64 30.37
N THR A 76 -3.69 5.51 29.66
CA THR A 76 -4.20 4.21 30.12
C THR A 76 -3.18 3.30 30.82
N ASP A 77 -1.94 3.77 31.04
CA ASP A 77 -0.81 3.01 31.61
C ASP A 77 -0.57 1.65 30.92
N LYS A 78 -0.98 1.54 29.65
CA LYS A 78 -0.83 0.35 28.81
C LYS A 78 0.23 0.57 27.74
N PRO A 79 0.92 -0.51 27.30
CA PRO A 79 1.84 -0.41 26.17
C PRO A 79 1.10 -0.04 24.88
N VAL A 80 1.58 1.02 24.21
CA VAL A 80 1.04 1.50 22.94
C VAL A 80 1.67 0.74 21.77
N GLN A 81 0.84 0.18 20.87
CA GLN A 81 1.32 -0.47 19.66
C GLN A 81 1.59 0.56 18.54
N LEU A 82 2.79 1.14 18.53
CA LEU A 82 3.19 2.18 17.59
C LEU A 82 3.07 1.75 16.11
N MET A 83 3.42 0.49 15.80
CA MET A 83 3.42 -0.01 14.42
C MET A 83 2.01 -0.06 13.83
N ASP A 84 1.00 -0.51 14.61
CA ASP A 84 -0.40 -0.53 14.16
C ASP A 84 -0.90 0.88 13.83
N GLY A 85 -0.63 1.84 14.73
CA GLY A 85 -0.98 3.23 14.51
C GLY A 85 -0.36 3.83 13.24
N LEU A 86 0.90 3.53 12.97
CA LEU A 86 1.60 3.98 11.75
C LEU A 86 1.05 3.31 10.49
N CYS A 87 0.82 1.99 10.53
CA CYS A 87 0.23 1.24 9.41
C CYS A 87 -1.16 1.80 9.05
N ARG A 88 -2.04 1.99 10.04
CA ARG A 88 -3.36 2.60 9.83
C ARG A 88 -3.27 4.03 9.28
N THR A 89 -2.33 4.83 9.78
CA THR A 89 -2.14 6.22 9.32
C THR A 89 -1.67 6.28 7.87
N THR A 90 -0.70 5.45 7.48
CA THR A 90 -0.23 5.40 6.09
C THR A 90 -1.31 4.93 5.13
N LEU A 91 -2.15 3.97 5.55
CA LEU A 91 -3.33 3.53 4.79
C LEU A 91 -4.38 4.64 4.65
N ASP A 92 -4.66 5.37 5.73
CA ASP A 92 -5.60 6.50 5.74
C ASP A 92 -5.15 7.62 4.78
N VAL A 93 -3.85 7.92 4.77
CA VAL A 93 -3.28 8.94 3.87
C VAL A 93 -3.42 8.53 2.40
N ILE A 94 -3.06 7.30 2.02
CA ILE A 94 -3.18 6.87 0.61
C ILE A 94 -4.64 6.72 0.19
N ALA A 95 -5.53 6.29 1.09
CA ALA A 95 -6.97 6.25 0.85
C ALA A 95 -7.54 7.65 0.53
N LYS A 96 -7.17 8.66 1.32
CA LYS A 96 -7.61 10.05 1.13
C LYS A 96 -6.96 10.71 -0.08
N ALA A 97 -5.63 10.70 -0.14
CA ALA A 97 -4.87 11.41 -1.18
C ALA A 97 -4.96 10.73 -2.55
N GLY A 98 -4.96 9.40 -2.58
CA GLY A 98 -4.97 8.62 -3.83
C GLY A 98 -6.37 8.32 -4.35
N PHE A 99 -7.34 8.07 -3.46
CA PHE A 99 -8.67 7.58 -3.83
C PHE A 99 -9.82 8.51 -3.41
N GLY A 100 -9.56 9.61 -2.70
CA GLY A 100 -10.58 10.56 -2.26
C GLY A 100 -11.54 9.99 -1.22
N MET A 101 -11.13 8.93 -0.51
CA MET A 101 -11.91 8.30 0.55
C MET A 101 -12.16 9.28 1.70
N LYS A 102 -13.33 9.18 2.33
CA LYS A 102 -13.76 10.08 3.43
C LYS A 102 -13.78 9.39 4.78
N GLU A 103 -13.58 8.08 4.79
CA GLU A 103 -13.55 7.23 5.97
C GLU A 103 -12.40 7.60 6.90
N GLU A 104 -12.58 7.31 8.19
CA GLU A 104 -11.60 7.59 9.24
C GLU A 104 -10.90 6.29 9.69
N LEU A 105 -9.99 5.79 8.86
CA LEU A 105 -9.38 4.46 9.03
C LEU A 105 -8.47 4.33 10.27
N ILE A 106 -8.15 5.45 10.94
CA ILE A 106 -7.33 5.48 12.15
C ILE A 106 -8.16 5.19 13.42
N LEU A 107 -9.41 5.68 13.42
CA LEU A 107 -10.30 5.68 14.59
C LEU A 107 -11.32 4.55 14.54
N GLU A 108 -11.77 4.20 13.33
CA GLU A 108 -12.81 3.20 13.12
C GLU A 108 -12.24 2.00 12.36
N ASP A 109 -12.68 0.81 12.75
CA ASP A 109 -12.44 -0.38 11.94
C ASP A 109 -13.32 -0.32 10.69
N SER A 110 -12.77 -0.80 9.59
CA SER A 110 -13.43 -0.75 8.27
C SER A 110 -13.18 -2.05 7.52
N PRO A 111 -14.19 -2.57 6.80
CA PRO A 111 -14.01 -3.72 5.91
C PRO A 111 -12.88 -3.50 4.88
N PHE A 112 -12.57 -2.25 4.56
CA PHE A 112 -11.45 -1.91 3.68
C PHE A 112 -10.09 -2.23 4.32
N ILE A 113 -9.92 -1.93 5.61
CA ILE A 113 -8.68 -2.24 6.34
C ILE A 113 -8.49 -3.76 6.38
N ASP A 114 -9.54 -4.49 6.75
CA ASP A 114 -9.52 -5.95 6.82
C ASP A 114 -9.19 -6.58 5.47
N ALA A 115 -9.79 -6.07 4.39
CA ALA A 115 -9.52 -6.55 3.03
C ALA A 115 -8.06 -6.29 2.62
N VAL A 116 -7.51 -5.12 2.92
CA VAL A 116 -6.12 -4.77 2.61
C VAL A 116 -5.16 -5.63 3.43
N GLU A 117 -5.39 -5.79 4.73
CA GLU A 117 -4.56 -6.63 5.59
C GLU A 117 -4.58 -8.10 5.14
N THR A 118 -5.75 -8.63 4.83
CA THR A 118 -5.91 -10.01 4.36
C THR A 118 -5.15 -10.20 3.05
N SER A 119 -5.33 -9.28 2.09
CA SER A 119 -4.62 -9.31 0.81
C SER A 119 -3.08 -9.27 0.98
N LEU A 120 -2.57 -8.44 1.89
CA LEU A 120 -1.13 -8.34 2.16
C LEU A 120 -0.58 -9.59 2.88
N LYS A 121 -1.34 -10.14 3.83
CA LYS A 121 -0.98 -11.40 4.53
C LYS A 121 -0.93 -12.57 3.55
N GLU A 122 -1.90 -12.67 2.65
CA GLU A 122 -1.93 -13.69 1.59
C GLU A 122 -0.75 -13.53 0.64
N CYS A 123 -0.45 -12.29 0.21
CA CYS A 123 0.71 -11.99 -0.62
C CYS A 123 2.01 -12.47 0.04
N SER A 124 2.26 -12.06 1.29
CA SER A 124 3.43 -12.50 2.05
C SER A 124 3.50 -14.03 2.21
N THR A 125 2.37 -14.69 2.44
CA THR A 125 2.31 -16.15 2.61
C THR A 125 2.64 -16.87 1.30
N ASN A 126 2.09 -16.40 0.19
CA ASN A 126 2.37 -16.94 -1.14
C ASN A 126 3.87 -16.80 -1.49
N PHE A 127 4.48 -15.66 -1.17
CA PHE A 127 5.93 -15.47 -1.29
C PHE A 127 6.73 -16.50 -0.48
N LYS A 128 6.35 -16.74 0.78
CA LYS A 128 7.02 -17.70 1.67
C LYS A 128 6.92 -19.15 1.19
N ILE A 129 5.73 -19.58 0.76
CA ILE A 129 5.49 -20.95 0.28
C ILE A 129 6.38 -21.27 -0.92
N LEU A 130 6.45 -20.36 -1.90
CA LEU A 130 7.26 -20.57 -3.09
C LEU A 130 8.76 -20.55 -2.83
N SER A 131 9.23 -19.74 -1.86
CA SER A 131 10.64 -19.80 -1.44
C SER A 131 11.02 -21.11 -0.75
N ILE A 132 10.07 -21.81 -0.12
CA ILE A 132 10.30 -23.13 0.49
C ILE A 132 10.26 -24.24 -0.58
N GLY A 133 9.38 -24.13 -1.56
CA GLY A 133 9.27 -25.09 -2.68
C GLY A 133 10.48 -25.13 -3.63
N PHE A 134 11.38 -24.14 -3.57
CA PHE A 134 12.64 -24.12 -4.34
C PHE A 134 13.83 -24.78 -3.61
N VAL A 135 13.65 -25.26 -2.37
CA VAL A 135 14.70 -25.90 -1.55
C VAL A 135 14.55 -27.44 -1.50
N THR A 136 13.70 -28.03 -2.34
CA THR A 136 13.54 -29.49 -2.49
C THR A 136 13.67 -29.87 -3.96
#